data_AF-A0A367X202-F1
#
_entry.id   AF-A0A367X202-F1
#
_cell.length_a   1.000
_cell.length_b   1.000
_cell.length_c   1.000
_cell.angle_alpha   90.00
_cell.angle_beta   90.00
_cell.angle_gamma   90.00
#
_symmetry.space_group_name_H-M   'P 1'
#
loop_
_entity.id
_entity.type
_entity.pdbx_description
1 polymer ?
#
loop_
_entity_poly.entity_id
_entity_poly.type
_entity_poly.pdbx_seq_one_letter_code
_entity_poly.pdbx_strand_id
1 'polypeptide(L)'
;MTQQVSSDTLQVRYAPITNGFPILETEQLSTTLNAALQGGEPTKDFFSQLNQTAIFWQDIAAGTLSFVDGHDSAGQPIVMASSGNINMRILAEWSGRPFTPDTPIGTIFVELGNTETKVQQLLAASIMLDSQPPAGTIDEPFFNSLRPTLYAGFADLLKGIAGQLASMASTEDPSIDPQTAIVSIITTASQKTISALGSLASWGLKKVLADFNEMAFSLGVVAPLMAVPLVFEYLSHPMFLSVMVINKSNRTIDLTPLDQIHGKASVNWPASSLPVPAEVPGNASGTLTGTLLQTALSQYINSNTYGAIGLVLSCTGTAESPIRDVISVPWSGDNTIWAGASNEDAATIWESHSGSPHQLTYHTDAQNLQIDMAISALNGTTDDRYWYGVLIVIS
;
A
#
# COMPACT_ATOMS: atom_id res chain seq x y z
N MET A 1 15.48 -3.44 27.93
CA MET A 1 15.49 -4.71 28.70
C MET A 1 15.42 -5.83 27.70
N THR A 2 16.50 -6.58 27.50
CA THR A 2 16.52 -7.77 26.65
C THR A 2 15.67 -8.84 27.34
N GLN A 3 14.47 -9.12 26.83
CA GLN A 3 13.70 -10.27 27.29
C GLN A 3 14.54 -11.52 27.06
N GLN A 4 14.81 -12.28 28.12
CA GLN A 4 15.48 -13.57 28.00
C GLN A 4 14.49 -14.53 27.32
N VAL A 5 14.64 -14.70 26.01
CA VAL A 5 13.81 -15.63 25.22
C VAL A 5 14.02 -17.04 25.78
N SER A 6 12.92 -17.72 26.10
CA SER A 6 12.96 -19.11 26.59
C SER A 6 13.67 -20.00 25.57
N SER A 7 14.43 -20.99 26.05
CA SER A 7 15.16 -21.93 25.18
C SER A 7 14.27 -22.78 24.27
N ASP A 8 12.94 -22.76 24.45
CA ASP A 8 11.96 -23.44 23.60
C ASP A 8 11.17 -22.49 22.67
N THR A 9 11.60 -21.23 22.55
CA THR A 9 10.99 -20.21 21.69
C THR A 9 11.95 -19.79 20.59
N LEU A 10 11.51 -19.88 19.33
CA LEU A 10 12.25 -19.38 18.18
C LEU A 10 11.85 -17.94 17.89
N GLN A 11 12.84 -17.06 17.73
CA GLN A 11 12.59 -15.69 17.26
C GLN A 11 12.81 -15.61 15.74
N VAL A 12 11.78 -15.14 15.05
CA VAL A 12 11.78 -14.88 13.61
C VAL A 12 11.67 -13.38 13.42
N ARG A 13 12.54 -12.78 12.62
CA ARG A 13 12.45 -11.36 12.25
C ARG A 13 12.18 -11.22 10.76
N TYR A 14 11.45 -10.17 10.39
CA TYR A 14 11.16 -9.83 9.00
C TYR A 14 11.85 -8.54 8.60
N ALA A 15 12.75 -8.62 7.61
CA ALA A 15 13.39 -7.44 7.03
C ALA A 15 12.71 -7.10 5.69
N PRO A 16 12.22 -5.87 5.48
CA PRO A 16 11.50 -5.52 4.26
C PRO A 16 12.42 -5.62 3.03
N ILE A 17 11.90 -6.22 1.96
CA ILE A 17 12.53 -6.20 0.63
C ILE A 17 11.87 -5.14 -0.24
N THR A 18 10.54 -5.01 -0.16
CA THR A 18 9.78 -3.96 -0.83
C THR A 18 9.38 -2.85 0.13
N ASN A 19 9.23 -1.64 -0.42
CA ASN A 19 8.64 -0.51 0.28
C ASN A 19 7.13 -0.49 -0.02
N GLY A 20 6.31 -0.93 0.93
CA GLY A 20 4.86 -0.99 0.73
C GLY A 20 4.38 -2.12 -0.16
N PHE A 21 3.28 -1.83 -0.88
CA PHE A 21 2.63 -2.68 -1.87
C PHE A 21 2.82 -2.08 -3.27
N PRO A 22 4.06 -2.06 -3.81
CA PRO A 22 4.29 -1.62 -5.17
C PRO A 22 3.49 -2.44 -6.17
N ILE A 23 3.15 -1.82 -7.29
CA ILE A 23 2.39 -2.45 -8.36
C ILE A 23 3.36 -3.11 -9.33
N LEU A 24 3.12 -4.38 -9.68
CA LEU A 24 3.85 -5.06 -10.73
C LEU A 24 3.50 -4.46 -12.09
N GLU A 25 4.49 -3.94 -12.79
CA GLU A 25 4.36 -3.46 -14.15
C GLU A 25 4.13 -4.64 -15.09
N THR A 26 2.95 -4.65 -15.68
CA THR A 26 2.55 -5.61 -16.71
C THR A 26 2.06 -4.85 -17.94
N GLU A 27 1.96 -5.54 -19.08
CA GLU A 27 1.34 -4.97 -20.29
C GLU A 27 -0.12 -4.55 -20.02
N GLN A 28 -0.84 -5.35 -19.23
CA GLN A 28 -2.21 -5.04 -18.85
C GLN A 28 -2.29 -3.81 -17.94
N LEU A 29 -1.40 -3.68 -16.94
CA LEU A 29 -1.32 -2.47 -16.12
C LEU A 29 -1.05 -1.25 -16.99
N SER A 30 -0.08 -1.34 -17.92
CA SER A 30 0.25 -0.24 -18.82
C SER A 30 -0.94 0.18 -19.66
N THR A 31 -1.72 -0.79 -20.17
CA THR A 31 -2.97 -0.53 -20.89
C THR A 31 -4.01 0.16 -20.00
N THR A 32 -4.22 -0.34 -18.78
CA THR A 32 -5.15 0.23 -17.82
C THR A 32 -4.74 1.65 -17.40
N LEU A 33 -3.46 1.91 -17.15
CA LEU A 33 -2.94 3.23 -16.82
C LEU A 33 -3.08 4.21 -17.99
N ASN A 34 -2.73 3.80 -19.21
CA ASN A 34 -2.89 4.63 -20.39
C ASN A 34 -4.37 4.98 -20.66
N ALA A 35 -5.29 4.07 -20.37
CA ALA A 35 -6.72 4.36 -20.42
C ALA A 35 -7.13 5.33 -19.31
N ALA A 36 -6.71 5.08 -18.06
CA ALA A 36 -7.01 5.94 -16.92
C ALA A 36 -6.46 7.36 -17.09
N LEU A 37 -5.33 7.53 -17.77
CA LEU A 37 -4.74 8.83 -18.10
C LEU A 37 -5.50 9.61 -19.18
N GLN A 38 -6.59 9.06 -19.75
CA GLN A 38 -7.50 9.80 -20.63
C GLN A 38 -8.51 10.67 -19.86
N GLY A 39 -8.58 10.54 -18.52
CA GLY A 39 -9.51 11.30 -17.69
C GLY A 39 -10.95 10.77 -17.76
N GLY A 40 -11.83 11.24 -16.89
CA GLY A 40 -13.25 10.90 -16.92
C GLY A 40 -13.55 9.47 -16.46
N GLU A 41 -14.45 8.78 -17.17
CA GLU A 41 -14.90 7.42 -16.82
C GLU A 41 -13.74 6.40 -16.69
N PRO A 42 -12.74 6.35 -17.60
CA PRO A 42 -11.57 5.48 -17.40
C PRO A 42 -10.81 5.70 -16.08
N THR A 43 -10.67 6.96 -15.63
CA THR A 43 -10.04 7.25 -14.34
C THR A 43 -10.96 6.83 -13.19
N LYS A 44 -12.27 7.04 -13.31
CA LYS A 44 -13.27 6.53 -12.35
C LYS A 44 -13.17 5.01 -12.23
N ASP A 45 -13.11 4.28 -13.34
CA ASP A 45 -13.01 2.83 -13.37
C ASP A 45 -11.76 2.35 -12.66
N PHE A 46 -10.61 2.98 -12.93
CA PHE A 46 -9.34 2.66 -12.25
C PHE A 46 -9.45 2.75 -10.72
N PHE A 47 -10.02 3.84 -10.20
CA PHE A 47 -10.22 3.99 -8.76
C PHE A 47 -11.35 3.12 -8.21
N SER A 48 -12.39 2.84 -8.99
CA SER A 48 -13.45 1.89 -8.60
C SER A 48 -12.88 0.48 -8.40
N GLN A 49 -11.83 0.13 -9.14
CA GLN A 49 -11.10 -1.13 -8.94
C GLN A 49 -10.28 -1.11 -7.65
N LEU A 50 -9.62 0.02 -7.32
CA LEU A 50 -8.99 0.20 -6.00
C LEU A 50 -10.03 0.10 -4.87
N ASN A 51 -11.27 0.54 -5.12
CA ASN A 51 -12.37 0.38 -4.18
C ASN A 51 -12.83 -1.08 -4.02
N GLN A 52 -12.56 -1.99 -4.97
CA GLN A 52 -12.81 -3.43 -4.74
C GLN A 52 -11.81 -4.01 -3.73
N THR A 53 -10.56 -3.54 -3.75
CA THR A 53 -9.54 -3.88 -2.74
C THR A 53 -9.98 -3.47 -1.34
N ALA A 54 -10.77 -2.41 -1.22
CA ALA A 54 -11.38 -1.97 0.03
C ALA A 54 -12.29 -2.99 0.67
N ILE A 55 -13.27 -3.45 -0.10
CA ILE A 55 -14.35 -4.31 0.35
C ILE A 55 -13.72 -5.61 0.85
N PHE A 56 -12.69 -6.08 0.15
CA PHE A 56 -11.85 -7.17 0.61
C PHE A 56 -11.25 -6.90 2.01
N TRP A 57 -10.62 -5.75 2.25
CA TRP A 57 -10.05 -5.42 3.57
C TRP A 57 -11.10 -5.19 4.65
N GLN A 58 -12.26 -4.65 4.28
CA GLN A 58 -13.39 -4.51 5.17
C GLN A 58 -13.93 -5.87 5.60
N ASP A 59 -14.08 -6.80 4.66
CA ASP A 59 -14.54 -8.15 4.96
C ASP A 59 -13.55 -8.87 5.91
N ILE A 60 -12.25 -8.65 5.70
CA ILE A 60 -11.20 -9.12 6.63
C ILE A 60 -11.37 -8.49 8.02
N ALA A 61 -11.57 -7.17 8.09
CA ALA A 61 -11.73 -6.43 9.35
C ALA A 61 -13.00 -6.83 10.12
N ALA A 62 -14.10 -7.05 9.40
CA ALA A 62 -15.37 -7.52 9.95
C ALA A 62 -15.36 -9.01 10.32
N GLY A 63 -14.34 -9.75 9.89
CA GLY A 63 -14.24 -11.20 10.07
C GLY A 63 -15.21 -12.00 9.20
N THR A 64 -15.82 -11.38 8.19
CA THR A 64 -16.69 -12.05 7.19
C THR A 64 -15.86 -12.79 6.15
N LEU A 65 -14.64 -12.34 5.89
CA LEU A 65 -13.64 -13.05 5.11
C LEU A 65 -12.52 -13.59 6.01
N SER A 66 -12.17 -14.85 5.79
CA SER A 66 -11.09 -15.51 6.52
C SER A 66 -10.02 -16.01 5.56
N PHE A 67 -8.79 -16.01 6.07
CA PHE A 67 -7.67 -16.66 5.41
C PHE A 67 -7.81 -18.17 5.53
N VAL A 68 -7.61 -18.87 4.42
CA VAL A 68 -7.72 -20.33 4.31
C VAL A 68 -6.44 -20.92 3.75
N ASP A 69 -6.10 -22.12 4.22
CA ASP A 69 -4.97 -22.87 3.68
C ASP A 69 -5.26 -23.33 2.25
N GLY A 70 -4.24 -23.29 1.39
CA GLY A 70 -4.32 -23.68 0.00
C GLY A 70 -2.98 -24.16 -0.54
N HIS A 71 -2.94 -24.43 -1.84
CA HIS A 71 -1.72 -24.75 -2.56
C HIS A 71 -1.65 -23.92 -3.84
N ASP A 72 -0.45 -23.49 -4.23
CA ASP A 72 -0.24 -22.85 -5.53
C ASP A 72 -0.22 -23.88 -6.68
N SER A 73 -0.02 -23.41 -7.90
CA SER A 73 0.06 -24.27 -9.09
C SER A 73 1.23 -25.26 -9.08
N ALA A 74 2.26 -25.01 -8.28
CA ALA A 74 3.40 -25.90 -8.07
C ALA A 74 3.20 -26.86 -6.89
N GLY A 75 2.04 -26.80 -6.22
CA GLY A 75 1.74 -27.61 -5.04
C GLY A 75 2.41 -27.11 -3.76
N GLN A 76 2.93 -25.88 -3.73
CA GLN A 76 3.49 -25.28 -2.51
C GLN A 76 2.37 -24.78 -1.60
N PRO A 77 2.46 -25.01 -0.28
CA PRO A 77 1.47 -24.49 0.67
C PRO A 77 1.43 -22.96 0.67
N ILE A 78 0.23 -22.42 0.54
CA ILE A 78 -0.06 -20.97 0.62
C ILE A 78 -1.21 -20.73 1.58
N VAL A 79 -1.38 -19.49 2.01
CA VAL A 79 -2.60 -19.04 2.68
C VAL A 79 -3.25 -18.00 1.81
N MET A 80 -4.55 -18.13 1.56
CA MET A 80 -5.29 -17.28 0.63
C MET A 80 -6.55 -16.69 1.24
N ALA A 81 -6.95 -15.53 0.74
CA ALA A 81 -8.26 -14.94 0.97
C ALA A 81 -8.75 -14.36 -0.35
N SER A 82 -10.05 -14.48 -0.63
CA SER A 82 -10.64 -13.96 -1.87
C SER A 82 -12.04 -13.42 -1.60
N SER A 83 -12.32 -12.23 -2.15
CA SER A 83 -13.66 -11.62 -2.16
C SER A 83 -13.83 -10.86 -3.48
N GLY A 84 -14.92 -11.13 -4.20
CA GLY A 84 -15.18 -10.56 -5.52
C GLY A 84 -14.04 -10.83 -6.52
N ASN A 85 -13.48 -9.77 -7.09
CA ASN A 85 -12.36 -9.85 -8.02
C ASN A 85 -10.99 -9.81 -7.33
N ILE A 86 -10.94 -9.71 -6.00
CA ILE A 86 -9.69 -9.57 -5.27
C ILE A 86 -9.25 -10.93 -4.75
N ASN A 87 -8.01 -11.28 -5.06
CA ASN A 87 -7.33 -12.46 -4.55
C ASN A 87 -6.07 -12.03 -3.84
N MET A 88 -5.95 -12.42 -2.58
CA MET A 88 -4.72 -12.29 -1.82
C MET A 88 -4.14 -13.66 -1.51
N ARG A 89 -2.82 -13.80 -1.62
CA ARG A 89 -2.09 -14.97 -1.16
C ARG A 89 -0.84 -14.58 -0.38
N ILE A 90 -0.55 -15.37 0.64
CA ILE A 90 0.67 -15.34 1.44
C ILE A 90 1.42 -16.63 1.13
N LEU A 91 2.68 -16.51 0.73
CA LEU A 91 3.56 -17.65 0.52
C LEU A 91 4.97 -17.36 1.03
N ALA A 92 5.68 -18.41 1.43
CA ALA A 92 7.05 -18.31 1.90
C ALA A 92 7.92 -19.34 1.19
N GLU A 93 9.06 -18.88 0.70
CA GLU A 93 10.01 -19.66 -0.08
C GLU A 93 11.32 -19.83 0.69
N TRP A 94 11.84 -21.05 0.69
CA TRP A 94 13.14 -21.37 1.29
C TRP A 94 14.27 -20.80 0.44
N SER A 95 15.28 -20.19 1.08
CA SER A 95 16.39 -19.55 0.37
C SER A 95 17.35 -20.53 -0.31
N GLY A 96 17.36 -21.81 0.10
CA GLY A 96 18.38 -22.79 -0.34
C GLY A 96 19.76 -22.56 0.27
N ARG A 97 19.94 -21.55 1.13
CA ARG A 97 21.26 -21.13 1.62
C ARG A 97 21.57 -21.76 2.99
N PRO A 98 22.84 -22.04 3.29
CA PRO A 98 23.26 -22.40 4.64
C PRO A 98 22.90 -21.30 5.63
N PHE A 99 22.42 -21.69 6.81
CA PHE A 99 22.09 -20.72 7.85
C PHE A 99 23.32 -20.00 8.40
N THR A 100 23.22 -18.68 8.44
CA THR A 100 23.97 -17.82 9.37
C THR A 100 22.99 -16.83 10.00
N PRO A 101 23.24 -16.32 11.23
CA PRO A 101 22.31 -15.41 11.91
C PRO A 101 21.92 -14.17 11.09
N ASP A 102 22.84 -13.69 10.23
CA ASP A 102 22.63 -12.47 9.44
C ASP A 102 22.16 -12.75 8.00
N THR A 103 21.95 -14.02 7.62
CA THR A 103 21.47 -14.38 6.29
C THR A 103 20.00 -14.76 6.32
N PRO A 104 19.17 -14.24 5.40
CA PRO A 104 17.80 -14.69 5.23
C PRO A 104 17.74 -16.20 5.00
N ILE A 105 16.90 -16.88 5.78
CA ILE A 105 16.59 -18.29 5.61
C ILE A 105 15.53 -18.50 4.51
N GLY A 106 14.74 -17.48 4.21
CA GLY A 106 13.74 -17.51 3.15
C GLY A 106 13.17 -16.13 2.90
N THR A 107 12.17 -16.07 2.03
CA THR A 107 11.41 -14.86 1.71
C THR A 107 9.93 -15.14 1.89
N ILE A 108 9.19 -14.20 2.46
CA ILE A 108 7.73 -14.22 2.50
C ILE A 108 7.19 -13.15 1.56
N PHE A 109 6.16 -13.52 0.80
CA PHE A 109 5.47 -12.67 -0.14
C PHE A 109 4.00 -12.56 0.27
N VAL A 110 3.46 -11.35 0.21
CA VAL A 110 2.02 -11.09 0.22
C VAL A 110 1.66 -10.50 -1.12
N GLU A 111 0.91 -11.26 -1.89
CA GLU A 111 0.48 -10.86 -3.23
C GLU A 111 -1.00 -10.55 -3.20
N LEU A 112 -1.37 -9.40 -3.75
CA LEU A 112 -2.75 -8.96 -3.87
C LEU A 112 -3.01 -8.62 -5.33
N GLY A 113 -3.94 -9.34 -5.95
CA GLY A 113 -4.27 -9.19 -7.35
C GLY A 113 -5.75 -8.94 -7.54
N ASN A 114 -6.07 -8.08 -8.51
CA ASN A 114 -7.42 -7.97 -9.05
C ASN A 114 -7.50 -8.85 -10.32
N THR A 115 -8.44 -9.79 -10.34
CA THR A 115 -8.60 -10.79 -11.40
C THR A 115 -9.17 -10.21 -12.69
N GLU A 116 -9.89 -9.10 -12.62
CA GLU A 116 -10.48 -8.41 -13.77
C GLU A 116 -9.42 -7.54 -14.46
N THR A 117 -8.71 -6.75 -13.67
CA THR A 117 -7.80 -5.69 -14.18
C THR A 117 -6.38 -6.17 -14.36
N LYS A 118 -6.05 -7.32 -13.74
CA LYS A 118 -4.71 -7.87 -13.61
C LYS A 118 -3.71 -6.93 -12.93
N VAL A 119 -4.18 -5.89 -12.24
CA VAL A 119 -3.36 -5.10 -11.33
C VAL A 119 -2.92 -6.04 -10.20
N GLN A 120 -1.61 -6.17 -10.03
CA GLN A 120 -1.00 -7.01 -9.00
C GLN A 120 -0.10 -6.14 -8.14
N GLN A 121 -0.16 -6.35 -6.84
CA GLN A 121 0.68 -5.69 -5.86
C GLN A 121 1.43 -6.72 -5.04
N LEU A 122 2.65 -6.37 -4.64
CA LEU A 122 3.57 -7.29 -3.99
C LEU A 122 4.24 -6.66 -2.77
N LEU A 123 4.00 -7.21 -1.59
CA LEU A 123 4.87 -7.01 -0.44
C LEU A 123 5.81 -8.20 -0.29
N ALA A 124 7.11 -7.96 -0.11
CA ALA A 124 8.08 -9.00 0.17
C ALA A 124 8.95 -8.64 1.37
N ALA A 125 9.28 -9.66 2.18
CA ALA A 125 10.19 -9.54 3.31
C ALA A 125 11.10 -10.77 3.42
N SER A 126 12.35 -10.53 3.78
CA SER A 126 13.30 -11.58 4.15
C SER A 126 12.91 -12.15 5.51
N ILE A 127 12.96 -13.47 5.65
CA ILE A 127 12.76 -14.20 6.90
C ILE A 127 14.13 -14.46 7.50
N MET A 128 14.39 -13.94 8.71
CA MET A 128 15.63 -14.11 9.44
C MET A 128 15.37 -14.81 10.78
N LEU A 129 16.38 -15.50 11.30
CA LEU A 129 16.36 -16.10 12.63
C LEU A 129 17.49 -15.53 13.48
N ASP A 130 17.18 -15.13 14.71
CA ASP A 130 18.19 -14.58 15.62
C ASP A 130 19.08 -15.66 16.23
N SER A 131 18.63 -16.91 16.20
CA SER A 131 19.35 -18.04 16.77
C SER A 131 19.01 -19.36 16.07
N GLN A 132 19.96 -20.28 16.09
CA GLN A 132 19.71 -21.66 15.69
C GLN A 132 18.73 -22.35 16.67
N PRO A 133 17.82 -23.22 16.20
CA PRO A 133 16.99 -24.02 17.10
C PRO A 133 17.83 -24.92 18.03
N PRO A 134 17.30 -25.30 19.21
CA PRO A 134 18.00 -26.15 20.17
C PRO A 134 18.41 -27.53 19.63
N ALA A 135 17.64 -28.07 18.68
CA ALA A 135 17.92 -29.33 18.03
C ALA A 135 17.76 -29.22 16.51
N GLY A 136 18.50 -30.04 15.78
CA GLY A 136 18.42 -30.13 14.31
C GLY A 136 19.18 -29.03 13.57
N THR A 137 19.11 -29.13 12.25
CA THR A 137 19.65 -28.15 11.30
C THR A 137 18.54 -27.27 10.75
N ILE A 138 18.91 -26.05 10.34
CA ILE A 138 18.03 -25.17 9.57
C ILE A 138 18.19 -25.55 8.11
N ASP A 139 17.23 -26.32 7.63
CA ASP A 139 17.14 -26.87 6.28
C ASP A 139 15.70 -26.73 5.74
N GLU A 140 15.45 -27.25 4.53
CA GLU A 140 14.12 -27.21 3.92
C GLU A 140 13.04 -27.90 4.78
N PRO A 141 13.24 -29.09 5.37
CA PRO A 141 12.30 -29.68 6.33
C PRO A 141 11.95 -28.75 7.51
N PHE A 142 12.96 -28.13 8.13
CA PHE A 142 12.73 -27.15 9.19
C PHE A 142 11.88 -25.97 8.70
N PHE A 143 12.24 -25.40 7.54
CA PHE A 143 11.51 -24.27 6.96
C PHE A 143 10.06 -24.64 6.66
N ASN A 144 9.81 -25.83 6.09
CA ASN A 144 8.46 -26.34 5.81
C ASN A 144 7.63 -26.49 7.08
N SER A 145 8.23 -26.93 8.18
CA SER A 145 7.57 -26.98 9.50
C SER A 145 7.31 -25.60 10.12
N LEU A 146 8.12 -24.59 9.77
CA LEU A 146 7.99 -23.20 10.22
C LEU A 146 6.89 -22.45 9.46
N ARG A 147 6.70 -22.72 8.15
CA ARG A 147 5.76 -22.01 7.26
C ARG A 147 4.36 -21.75 7.84
N PRO A 148 3.64 -22.74 8.42
CA PRO A 148 2.29 -22.50 8.95
C PRO A 148 2.26 -21.39 10.01
N THR A 149 3.33 -21.30 10.81
CA THR A 149 3.46 -20.28 11.85
C THR A 149 3.76 -18.90 11.26
N LEU A 150 4.57 -18.83 10.20
CA LEU A 150 4.83 -17.59 9.46
C LEU A 150 3.54 -17.04 8.84
N TYR A 151 2.75 -17.92 8.23
CA TYR A 151 1.49 -17.54 7.59
C TYR A 151 0.46 -17.07 8.61
N ALA A 152 0.30 -17.78 9.73
CA ALA A 152 -0.59 -17.37 10.80
C ALA A 152 -0.19 -16.00 11.37
N GLY A 153 1.11 -15.76 11.58
CA GLY A 153 1.63 -14.48 12.06
C GLY A 153 1.32 -13.32 11.11
N PHE A 154 1.58 -13.48 9.81
CA PHE A 154 1.26 -12.45 8.81
C PHE A 154 -0.24 -12.23 8.64
N ALA A 155 -1.04 -13.29 8.59
CA ALA A 155 -2.50 -13.18 8.47
C ALA A 155 -3.10 -12.44 9.68
N ASP A 156 -2.65 -12.75 10.90
CA ASP A 156 -3.07 -12.05 12.11
C ASP A 156 -2.65 -10.57 12.10
N LEU A 157 -1.44 -10.26 11.64
CA LEU A 157 -0.96 -8.89 11.49
C LEU A 157 -1.83 -8.08 10.52
N LEU A 158 -2.09 -8.63 9.32
CA LEU A 158 -2.92 -7.97 8.30
C LEU A 158 -4.35 -7.76 8.79
N LYS A 159 -4.94 -8.76 9.48
CA LYS A 159 -6.26 -8.61 10.14
C LYS A 159 -6.25 -7.49 11.18
N GLY A 160 -5.21 -7.44 12.02
CA GLY A 160 -5.06 -6.40 13.03
C GLY A 160 -4.98 -5.00 12.43
N ILE A 161 -4.21 -4.85 11.35
CA ILE A 161 -4.08 -3.56 10.63
C ILE A 161 -5.44 -3.18 10.02
N ALA A 162 -6.08 -4.08 9.28
CA ALA A 162 -7.38 -3.84 8.67
C ALA A 162 -8.44 -3.45 9.73
N GLY A 163 -8.50 -4.16 10.86
CA GLY A 163 -9.42 -3.86 11.97
C GLY A 163 -9.16 -2.50 12.61
N GLN A 164 -7.89 -2.15 12.85
CA GLN A 164 -7.52 -0.84 13.40
C GLN A 164 -7.90 0.30 12.45
N LEU A 165 -7.60 0.16 11.16
CA LEU A 165 -7.91 1.18 10.16
C LEU A 165 -9.42 1.33 9.95
N ALA A 166 -10.17 0.22 9.94
CA ALA A 166 -11.64 0.26 9.89
C ALA A 166 -12.22 1.01 11.10
N SER A 167 -11.69 0.76 12.31
CA SER A 167 -12.12 1.50 13.49
C SER A 167 -11.82 2.99 13.42
N MET A 168 -10.68 3.39 12.84
CA MET A 168 -10.32 4.81 12.69
C MET A 168 -11.12 5.51 11.59
N ALA A 169 -11.40 4.80 10.50
CA ALA A 169 -12.22 5.28 9.39
C ALA A 169 -13.70 5.45 9.78
N SER A 170 -14.18 4.70 10.78
CA SER A 170 -15.55 4.76 11.30
C SER A 170 -15.79 5.94 12.26
N THR A 171 -15.39 7.15 11.86
CA THR A 171 -15.59 8.38 12.63
C THR A 171 -16.16 9.49 11.75
N GLU A 172 -16.70 10.54 12.37
CA GLU A 172 -17.32 11.68 11.64
C GLU A 172 -16.30 12.54 10.89
N ASP A 173 -15.04 12.62 11.35
CA ASP A 173 -13.98 13.40 10.69
C ASP A 173 -12.66 12.61 10.82
N PRO A 174 -12.50 11.52 10.04
CA PRO A 174 -11.34 10.66 10.13
C PRO A 174 -10.07 11.47 9.82
N SER A 175 -8.99 11.19 10.55
CA SER A 175 -7.66 11.74 10.28
C SER A 175 -6.63 10.66 10.57
N ILE A 176 -6.38 9.83 9.56
CA ILE A 176 -5.55 8.64 9.66
C ILE A 176 -4.15 9.01 9.20
N ASP A 177 -3.21 9.02 10.15
CA ASP A 177 -1.78 8.87 9.85
C ASP A 177 -1.46 7.38 9.74
N PRO A 178 -1.23 6.85 8.52
CA PRO A 178 -1.07 5.42 8.31
C PRO A 178 0.14 4.83 9.02
N GLN A 179 1.24 5.60 9.15
CA GLN A 179 2.45 5.13 9.82
C GLN A 179 2.20 5.01 11.32
N THR A 180 1.61 6.03 11.93
CA THR A 180 1.32 6.03 13.37
C THR A 180 0.21 5.04 13.74
N ALA A 181 -0.82 4.91 12.89
CA ALA A 181 -1.99 4.08 13.14
C ALA A 181 -1.67 2.60 13.40
N ILE A 182 -0.66 2.06 12.72
CA ILE A 182 -0.37 0.62 12.74
C ILE A 182 0.70 0.22 13.77
N VAL A 183 1.42 1.18 14.38
CA VAL A 183 2.55 0.89 15.29
C VAL A 183 2.11 0.02 16.48
N SER A 184 0.94 0.30 17.06
CA SER A 184 0.42 -0.48 18.18
C SER A 184 0.11 -1.93 17.78
N ILE A 185 -0.41 -2.13 16.57
CA ILE A 185 -0.71 -3.45 16.01
C ILE A 185 0.58 -4.21 15.73
N ILE A 186 1.58 -3.58 15.11
CA ILE A 186 2.89 -4.18 14.85
C ILE A 186 3.58 -4.57 16.16
N THR A 187 3.55 -3.69 17.16
CA THR A 187 4.13 -3.97 18.47
C THR A 187 3.43 -5.15 19.15
N THR A 188 2.10 -5.18 19.10
CA THR A 188 1.30 -6.27 19.69
C THR A 188 1.55 -7.60 18.97
N ALA A 189 1.58 -7.59 17.63
CA ALA A 189 1.90 -8.76 16.83
C ALA A 189 3.32 -9.26 17.12
N SER A 190 4.28 -8.34 17.27
CA SER A 190 5.69 -8.66 17.56
C SER A 190 5.93 -9.24 18.96
N GLN A 191 4.97 -9.09 19.87
CA GLN A 191 5.01 -9.66 21.21
C GLN A 191 4.19 -10.95 21.34
N LYS A 192 3.39 -11.30 20.32
CA LYS A 192 2.51 -12.46 20.35
C LYS A 192 3.31 -13.73 20.05
N THR A 193 3.35 -14.65 21.02
CA THR A 193 3.89 -15.99 20.77
C THR A 193 2.85 -16.85 20.06
N ILE A 194 3.26 -17.46 18.94
CA ILE A 194 2.45 -18.40 18.17
C ILE A 194 2.83 -19.82 18.62
N SER A 195 1.83 -20.65 18.91
CA SER A 195 2.05 -22.05 19.27
C SER A 195 2.62 -22.81 18.07
N ALA A 196 3.74 -23.48 18.29
CA ALA A 196 4.36 -24.39 17.32
C ALA A 196 4.32 -25.85 17.78
N LEU A 197 3.44 -26.16 18.73
CA LEU A 197 3.25 -27.51 19.25
C LEU A 197 2.88 -28.45 18.10
N GLY A 198 3.71 -29.48 17.90
CA GLY A 198 3.60 -30.42 16.79
C GLY A 198 4.63 -30.15 15.70
N SER A 199 4.44 -29.10 14.89
CA SER A 199 5.23 -28.90 13.66
C SER A 199 6.72 -28.68 13.89
N LEU A 200 7.10 -27.96 14.96
CA LEU A 200 8.50 -27.67 15.28
C LEU A 200 9.05 -28.45 16.48
N ALA A 201 8.28 -29.42 17.01
CA ALA A 201 8.64 -30.14 18.22
C ALA A 201 9.95 -30.95 18.08
N SER A 202 10.24 -31.49 16.89
CA SER A 202 11.50 -32.20 16.61
C SER A 202 12.75 -31.31 16.65
N TRP A 203 12.58 -29.99 16.59
CA TRP A 203 13.66 -29.01 16.74
C TRP A 203 13.74 -28.44 18.17
N GLY A 204 12.98 -29.00 19.11
CA GLY A 204 12.96 -28.56 20.51
C GLY A 204 12.16 -27.27 20.75
N LEU A 205 11.36 -26.85 19.77
CA LEU A 205 10.60 -25.60 19.82
C LEU A 205 9.14 -25.86 20.16
N LYS A 206 8.57 -24.99 21.00
CA LYS A 206 7.14 -24.99 21.33
C LYS A 206 6.43 -23.72 20.89
N LYS A 207 7.19 -22.64 20.69
CA LYS A 207 6.67 -21.33 20.37
C LYS A 207 7.53 -20.67 19.31
N VAL A 208 6.90 -19.80 18.52
CA VAL A 208 7.57 -18.84 17.65
C VAL A 208 7.16 -17.44 18.07
N LEU A 209 8.11 -16.53 18.12
CA LEU A 209 7.89 -15.11 18.27
C LEU A 209 8.26 -14.44 16.95
N ALA A 210 7.30 -13.78 16.32
CA ALA A 210 7.43 -13.20 14.99
C ALA A 210 7.56 -11.68 15.13
N ASP A 211 8.74 -11.12 14.88
CA ASP A 211 9.07 -9.70 15.01
C ASP A 211 8.89 -8.95 13.69
N PHE A 212 7.93 -8.03 13.67
CA PHE A 212 7.56 -7.23 12.51
C PHE A 212 8.03 -5.76 12.61
N ASN A 213 8.83 -5.40 13.62
CA ASN A 213 9.18 -3.99 13.85
C ASN A 213 9.87 -3.33 12.65
N GLU A 214 10.75 -4.05 11.95
CA GLU A 214 11.41 -3.55 10.73
C GLU A 214 10.45 -3.38 9.55
N MET A 215 9.28 -4.02 9.57
CA MET A 215 8.25 -3.90 8.54
C MET A 215 7.37 -2.65 8.69
N ALA A 216 7.53 -1.87 9.77
CA ALA A 216 6.63 -0.76 10.10
C ALA A 216 6.47 0.26 8.98
N PHE A 217 7.58 0.66 8.35
CA PHE A 217 7.51 1.58 7.22
C PHE A 217 6.76 0.96 6.03
N SER A 218 7.15 -0.25 5.60
CA SER A 218 6.51 -0.91 4.47
C SER A 218 5.02 -1.12 4.71
N LEU A 219 4.61 -1.60 5.89
CA LEU A 219 3.19 -1.76 6.23
C LEU A 219 2.44 -0.43 6.33
N GLY A 220 3.13 0.65 6.73
CA GLY A 220 2.58 2.01 6.74
C GLY A 220 2.21 2.49 5.35
N VAL A 221 2.99 2.12 4.32
CA VAL A 221 2.69 2.39 2.90
C VAL A 221 1.50 1.59 2.39
N VAL A 222 1.21 0.43 2.97
CA VAL A 222 0.02 -0.38 2.60
C VAL A 222 -1.26 0.19 3.19
N ALA A 223 -1.18 0.75 4.40
CA ALA A 223 -2.33 1.17 5.18
C ALA A 223 -3.32 2.11 4.42
N PRO A 224 -2.89 3.07 3.59
CA PRO A 224 -3.82 3.87 2.78
C PRO A 224 -4.68 3.06 1.81
N LEU A 225 -4.14 2.00 1.21
CA LEU A 225 -4.89 1.12 0.31
C LEU A 225 -6.02 0.38 1.04
N MET A 226 -5.85 0.16 2.34
CA MET A 226 -6.88 -0.39 3.21
C MET A 226 -7.84 0.71 3.71
N ALA A 227 -7.31 1.88 4.09
CA ALA A 227 -8.05 2.91 4.82
C ALA A 227 -8.89 3.86 3.94
N VAL A 228 -8.33 4.38 2.84
CA VAL A 228 -8.99 5.38 1.97
C VAL A 228 -10.39 4.93 1.58
N PRO A 229 -10.58 3.68 1.18
CA PRO A 229 -11.91 3.26 0.81
C PRO A 229 -12.90 3.03 1.97
N LEU A 230 -12.40 2.61 3.15
CA LEU A 230 -13.24 2.42 4.34
C LEU A 230 -13.91 3.74 4.79
N VAL A 231 -13.24 4.87 4.53
CA VAL A 231 -13.78 6.21 4.80
C VAL A 231 -14.98 6.53 3.91
N PHE A 232 -15.12 5.93 2.71
CA PHE A 232 -16.31 6.17 1.88
C PHE A 232 -17.58 5.64 2.52
N GLU A 233 -17.52 4.57 3.30
CA GLU A 233 -18.73 3.89 3.75
C GLU A 233 -19.42 4.55 4.95
N TYR A 234 -18.69 5.38 5.69
CA TYR A 234 -19.22 6.06 6.87
C TYR A 234 -19.75 7.45 6.53
N LEU A 235 -21.08 7.57 6.64
CA LEU A 235 -21.87 8.72 6.22
C LEU A 235 -21.69 9.92 7.14
N SER A 236 -20.94 10.93 6.68
CA SER A 236 -21.21 12.34 7.02
C SER A 236 -20.61 13.34 6.02
N HIS A 237 -19.82 12.90 5.05
CA HIS A 237 -19.10 13.81 4.17
C HIS A 237 -19.81 14.05 2.83
N PRO A 238 -20.00 15.32 2.44
CA PRO A 238 -20.53 15.67 1.13
C PRO A 238 -19.53 15.45 0.00
N MET A 239 -18.22 15.56 0.23
CA MET A 239 -17.20 15.49 -0.84
C MET A 239 -15.90 14.79 -0.44
N PHE A 240 -15.34 14.02 -1.37
CA PHE A 240 -14.11 13.26 -1.22
C PHE A 240 -13.18 13.43 -2.44
N LEU A 241 -11.88 13.46 -2.19
CA LEU A 241 -10.83 13.46 -3.19
C LEU A 241 -9.80 12.38 -2.83
N SER A 242 -9.59 11.40 -3.70
CA SER A 242 -8.47 10.45 -3.60
C SER A 242 -7.36 10.85 -4.56
N VAL A 243 -6.12 10.93 -4.09
CA VAL A 243 -4.96 11.29 -4.92
C VAL A 243 -3.95 10.15 -4.88
N MET A 244 -3.67 9.56 -6.05
CA MET A 244 -2.69 8.51 -6.21
C MET A 244 -1.53 8.98 -7.08
N VAL A 245 -0.30 8.80 -6.59
CA VAL A 245 0.93 9.05 -7.35
C VAL A 245 1.63 7.73 -7.65
N ILE A 246 2.05 7.54 -8.90
CA ILE A 246 2.83 6.39 -9.35
C ILE A 246 4.17 6.88 -9.88
N ASN A 247 5.26 6.41 -9.28
CA ASN A 247 6.60 6.67 -9.78
C ASN A 247 7.04 5.54 -10.73
N LYS A 248 7.14 5.87 -12.01
CA LYS A 248 7.72 5.05 -13.09
C LYS A 248 9.11 5.52 -13.51
N SER A 249 9.56 6.66 -12.98
CA SER A 249 10.80 7.29 -13.41
C SER A 249 12.03 6.57 -12.87
N ASN A 250 13.18 6.87 -13.44
CA ASN A 250 14.47 6.39 -12.93
C ASN A 250 15.00 7.22 -11.74
N ARG A 251 14.14 8.00 -11.07
CA ARG A 251 14.50 8.83 -9.91
C ARG A 251 13.60 8.54 -8.73
N THR A 252 14.13 8.74 -7.53
CA THR A 252 13.31 8.86 -6.33
C THR A 252 12.56 10.18 -6.37
N ILE A 253 11.25 10.13 -6.09
CA ILE A 253 10.37 11.30 -6.07
C ILE A 253 9.94 11.57 -4.64
N ASP A 254 10.29 12.74 -4.12
CA ASP A 254 9.80 13.20 -2.84
C ASP A 254 8.42 13.87 -2.99
N LEU A 255 7.47 13.41 -2.17
CA LEU A 255 6.11 13.92 -2.09
C LEU A 255 5.96 14.77 -0.84
N THR A 256 5.62 16.05 -1.02
CA THR A 256 5.38 16.96 0.10
C THR A 256 4.11 17.77 -0.15
N PRO A 257 3.05 17.61 0.64
CA PRO A 257 1.92 18.54 0.64
C PRO A 257 2.44 19.90 1.10
N LEU A 258 2.45 20.89 0.20
CA LEU A 258 2.94 22.23 0.54
C LEU A 258 1.86 23.03 1.23
N ASP A 259 0.62 22.90 0.73
CA ASP A 259 -0.52 23.54 1.34
C ASP A 259 -1.79 22.74 1.06
N GLN A 260 -2.66 22.73 2.06
CA GLN A 260 -4.02 22.25 1.94
C GLN A 260 -4.96 23.43 2.07
N ILE A 261 -5.28 24.04 0.93
CA ILE A 261 -6.04 25.29 0.84
C ILE A 261 -7.47 25.10 1.36
N HIS A 262 -8.10 23.98 0.99
CA HIS A 262 -9.46 23.64 1.40
C HIS A 262 -9.62 22.13 1.69
N GLY A 263 -10.65 21.78 2.46
CA GLY A 263 -10.89 20.42 2.94
C GLY A 263 -9.95 20.03 4.09
N LYS A 264 -9.93 18.74 4.43
CA LYS A 264 -9.02 18.13 5.41
C LYS A 264 -8.53 16.78 4.91
N ALA A 265 -7.28 16.42 5.19
CA ALA A 265 -6.79 15.08 4.93
C ALA A 265 -7.50 14.06 5.84
N SER A 266 -8.19 13.09 5.24
CA SER A 266 -8.77 11.94 5.96
C SER A 266 -7.78 10.80 6.09
N VAL A 267 -6.90 10.64 5.10
CA VAL A 267 -5.79 9.69 5.11
C VAL A 267 -4.55 10.40 4.59
N ASN A 268 -3.55 10.54 5.45
CA ASN A 268 -2.29 11.21 5.12
C ASN A 268 -1.43 10.36 4.18
N TRP A 269 -0.50 11.01 3.49
CA TRP A 269 0.52 10.31 2.70
C TRP A 269 1.36 9.40 3.60
N PRO A 270 1.56 8.12 3.22
CA PRO A 270 2.27 7.18 4.06
C PRO A 270 3.79 7.28 3.94
N ALA A 271 4.30 7.96 2.91
CA ALA A 271 5.71 8.18 2.67
C ALA A 271 5.90 9.50 1.94
N SER A 272 6.91 10.26 2.35
CA SER A 272 7.33 11.49 1.67
C SER A 272 8.30 11.22 0.52
N SER A 273 8.63 9.95 0.23
CA SER A 273 9.61 9.58 -0.80
C SER A 273 9.19 8.27 -1.47
N LEU A 274 9.07 8.30 -2.80
CA LEU A 274 8.78 7.17 -3.66
C LEU A 274 10.06 6.77 -4.38
N PRO A 275 10.69 5.64 -4.02
CA PRO A 275 11.96 5.25 -4.62
C PRO A 275 11.82 4.90 -6.11
N VAL A 276 12.96 4.73 -6.77
CA VAL A 276 13.01 4.18 -8.13
C VAL A 276 12.30 2.82 -8.20
N PRO A 277 11.67 2.47 -9.34
CA PRO A 277 11.15 1.13 -9.56
C PRO A 277 12.25 0.08 -9.35
N ALA A 278 11.87 -1.04 -8.73
CA ALA A 278 12.78 -2.13 -8.41
C ALA A 278 12.34 -3.40 -9.11
N GLU A 279 13.26 -4.29 -9.45
CA GLU A 279 12.89 -5.61 -9.97
C GLU A 279 12.16 -6.44 -8.89
N VAL A 280 11.26 -7.32 -9.34
CA VAL A 280 10.66 -8.33 -8.45
C VAL A 280 11.80 -9.09 -7.77
N PRO A 281 11.81 -9.13 -6.42
CA PRO A 281 12.83 -9.88 -5.71
C PRO A 281 12.70 -11.36 -6.08
N GLY A 282 13.81 -11.97 -6.49
CA GLY A 282 13.81 -13.29 -7.12
C GLY A 282 12.98 -14.30 -6.34
N ASN A 283 11.92 -14.81 -6.98
CA ASN A 283 11.10 -15.88 -6.43
C ASN A 283 11.58 -17.23 -6.95
N ALA A 284 11.73 -18.20 -6.05
CA ALA A 284 12.18 -19.56 -6.37
C ALA A 284 11.20 -20.28 -7.31
N SER A 285 9.91 -19.91 -7.24
CA SER A 285 8.87 -20.40 -8.15
C SER A 285 8.92 -19.80 -9.56
N GLY A 286 9.65 -18.71 -9.80
CA GLY A 286 9.73 -18.03 -11.09
C GLY A 286 8.41 -17.43 -11.60
N THR A 287 7.37 -17.39 -10.75
CA THR A 287 6.01 -17.04 -11.17
C THR A 287 5.75 -15.54 -11.31
N LEU A 288 6.65 -14.71 -10.79
CA LEU A 288 6.54 -13.25 -10.84
C LEU A 288 7.88 -12.71 -11.33
N THR A 289 7.84 -11.97 -12.44
CA THR A 289 8.99 -11.29 -13.01
C THR A 289 8.53 -9.93 -13.51
N GLY A 290 9.42 -8.94 -13.46
CA GLY A 290 9.14 -7.58 -13.94
C GLY A 290 9.49 -6.50 -12.93
N THR A 291 9.04 -5.29 -13.25
CA THR A 291 9.34 -4.07 -12.49
C THR A 291 8.25 -3.78 -11.47
N LEU A 292 8.61 -3.40 -10.25
CA LEU A 292 7.73 -2.96 -9.18
C LEU A 292 7.69 -1.42 -9.13
N LEU A 293 6.56 -0.87 -9.56
CA LEU A 293 6.29 0.58 -9.55
C LEU A 293 5.88 1.02 -8.15
N GLN A 294 6.47 2.11 -7.68
CA GLN A 294 6.20 2.65 -6.35
C GLN A 294 4.98 3.56 -6.38
N THR A 295 4.12 3.45 -5.37
CA THR A 295 2.87 4.19 -5.30
C THR A 295 2.67 4.85 -3.95
N ALA A 296 2.00 5.99 -3.97
CA ALA A 296 1.49 6.63 -2.77
C ALA A 296 0.01 6.99 -3.00
N LEU A 297 -0.78 6.88 -1.94
CA LEU A 297 -2.20 7.19 -1.96
C LEU A 297 -2.53 8.04 -0.73
N SER A 298 -3.30 9.10 -0.93
CA SER A 298 -3.89 9.91 0.14
C SER A 298 -5.36 10.19 -0.18
N GLN A 299 -6.10 10.62 0.84
CA GLN A 299 -7.47 11.06 0.67
C GLN A 299 -7.75 12.32 1.47
N TYR A 300 -8.57 13.17 0.87
CA TYR A 300 -9.07 14.41 1.44
C TYR A 300 -10.59 14.38 1.43
N ILE A 301 -11.16 15.01 2.43
CA ILE A 301 -12.59 15.15 2.61
C ILE A 301 -12.94 16.61 2.80
N ASN A 302 -14.16 16.96 2.45
CA ASN A 302 -14.78 18.16 2.94
C ASN A 302 -16.09 17.79 3.64
N SER A 303 -16.22 18.18 4.91
CA SER A 303 -17.37 17.92 5.75
C SER A 303 -18.45 19.02 5.70
N ASN A 304 -18.20 20.14 5.03
CA ASN A 304 -19.18 21.22 4.89
C ASN A 304 -19.88 21.19 3.53
N THR A 305 -21.16 21.59 3.48
CA THR A 305 -22.03 21.54 2.31
C THR A 305 -21.77 22.64 1.26
N TYR A 306 -20.70 23.43 1.41
CA TYR A 306 -20.42 24.59 0.55
C TYR A 306 -18.93 24.82 0.25
N GLY A 307 -18.06 23.88 0.61
CA GLY A 307 -16.62 24.05 0.52
C GLY A 307 -16.00 23.24 -0.60
N ALA A 308 -14.77 23.61 -0.93
CA ALA A 308 -13.94 22.93 -1.91
C ALA A 308 -12.97 21.96 -1.22
N ILE A 309 -12.28 21.14 -2.02
CA ILE A 309 -11.01 20.53 -1.65
C ILE A 309 -9.93 21.17 -2.53
N GLY A 310 -8.84 21.60 -1.92
CA GLY A 310 -7.74 22.27 -2.61
C GLY A 310 -6.40 21.80 -2.08
N LEU A 311 -5.54 21.32 -2.97
CA LEU A 311 -4.24 20.76 -2.64
C LEU A 311 -3.17 21.36 -3.56
N VAL A 312 -2.05 21.76 -2.96
CA VAL A 312 -0.79 21.99 -3.68
C VAL A 312 0.21 20.95 -3.21
N LEU A 313 0.60 20.06 -4.12
CA LEU A 313 1.56 19.00 -3.88
C LEU A 313 2.90 19.36 -4.52
N SER A 314 3.98 19.06 -3.82
CA SER A 314 5.33 19.04 -4.38
C SER A 314 5.69 17.62 -4.76
N CYS A 315 6.07 17.42 -6.02
CA CYS A 315 6.63 16.17 -6.53
C CYS A 315 8.05 16.44 -7.03
N THR A 316 9.07 16.10 -6.25
CA THR A 316 10.43 16.61 -6.53
C THR A 316 11.47 15.53 -6.55
N GLY A 317 12.33 15.55 -7.56
CA GLY A 317 13.69 15.03 -7.43
C GLY A 317 14.62 16.04 -6.74
N THR A 318 15.93 15.80 -6.78
CA THR A 318 16.99 16.63 -6.17
C THR A 318 17.24 17.99 -6.87
N ALA A 319 16.20 18.70 -7.33
CA ALA A 319 16.33 19.82 -8.27
C ALA A 319 16.11 21.23 -7.67
N GLU A 320 16.65 22.23 -8.37
CA GLU A 320 16.58 23.66 -8.04
C GLU A 320 15.23 24.34 -8.33
N SER A 321 14.33 23.69 -9.08
CA SER A 321 12.98 24.22 -9.37
C SER A 321 11.93 23.11 -9.33
N PRO A 322 11.33 22.84 -8.16
CA PRO A 322 10.50 21.67 -7.90
C PRO A 322 9.26 21.57 -8.80
N ILE A 323 8.78 20.35 -9.10
CA ILE A 323 7.49 20.18 -9.77
C ILE A 323 6.39 20.31 -8.73
N ARG A 324 5.36 21.07 -9.09
CA ARG A 324 4.23 21.45 -8.26
C ARG A 324 2.97 21.01 -8.97
N ASP A 325 2.10 20.33 -8.25
CA ASP A 325 0.80 19.90 -8.73
C ASP A 325 -0.30 20.65 -7.98
N VAL A 326 -1.30 21.13 -8.70
CA VAL A 326 -2.48 21.79 -8.16
C VAL A 326 -3.69 20.91 -8.44
N ILE A 327 -4.47 20.64 -7.41
CA ILE A 327 -5.75 19.95 -7.52
C ILE A 327 -6.81 20.80 -6.83
N SER A 328 -7.78 21.28 -7.61
CA SER A 328 -8.89 22.10 -7.14
C SER A 328 -10.22 21.43 -7.46
N VAL A 329 -10.99 21.13 -6.42
CA VAL A 329 -12.32 20.52 -6.52
C VAL A 329 -13.30 21.47 -5.84
N PRO A 330 -13.88 22.44 -6.57
CA PRO A 330 -14.82 23.39 -5.99
C PRO A 330 -16.18 22.72 -5.69
N TRP A 331 -16.94 23.27 -4.74
CA TRP A 331 -18.32 22.85 -4.49
C TRP A 331 -19.20 22.97 -5.74
N SER A 332 -18.97 24.01 -6.53
CA SER A 332 -19.70 24.29 -7.75
C SER A 332 -18.74 24.77 -8.82
N GLY A 333 -18.91 24.28 -10.04
CA GLY A 333 -18.02 24.55 -11.15
C GLY A 333 -17.18 23.33 -11.49
N ASP A 334 -16.22 23.54 -12.37
CA ASP A 334 -15.38 22.48 -12.90
C ASP A 334 -14.08 22.35 -12.08
N ASN A 335 -13.68 21.11 -11.88
CA ASN A 335 -12.44 20.73 -11.23
C ASN A 335 -11.22 21.13 -12.07
N THR A 336 -10.09 21.29 -11.39
CA THR A 336 -8.81 21.64 -12.01
C THR A 336 -7.72 20.69 -11.54
N ILE A 337 -6.91 20.26 -12.50
CA ILE A 337 -5.61 19.63 -12.27
C ILE A 337 -4.56 20.39 -13.09
N TRP A 338 -3.38 20.59 -12.53
CA TRP A 338 -2.26 21.25 -13.20
C TRP A 338 -0.95 20.74 -12.60
N ALA A 339 0.11 20.67 -13.41
CA ALA A 339 1.47 20.38 -12.96
C ALA A 339 2.49 21.31 -13.63
N GLY A 340 3.56 21.67 -12.93
CA GLY A 340 4.64 22.44 -13.54
C GLY A 340 5.81 22.71 -12.63
N ALA A 341 6.97 23.02 -13.22
CA ALA A 341 8.14 23.45 -12.47
C ALA A 341 7.92 24.87 -11.94
N SER A 342 7.95 25.06 -10.62
CA SER A 342 7.85 26.39 -10.01
C SER A 342 8.59 26.46 -8.67
N ASN A 343 9.27 27.57 -8.44
CA ASN A 343 9.89 27.94 -7.17
C ASN A 343 9.02 28.86 -6.31
N GLU A 344 7.83 29.22 -6.81
CA GLU A 344 6.88 30.05 -6.09
C GLU A 344 6.35 29.31 -4.86
N ASP A 345 5.82 30.09 -3.91
CA ASP A 345 5.11 29.53 -2.76
C ASP A 345 3.76 28.94 -3.19
N ALA A 346 3.21 28.08 -2.32
CA ALA A 346 1.99 27.34 -2.60
C ALA A 346 0.77 28.25 -2.84
N ALA A 347 0.66 29.39 -2.15
CA ALA A 347 -0.45 30.31 -2.32
C ALA A 347 -0.41 30.97 -3.70
N THR A 348 0.76 31.43 -4.14
CA THR A 348 0.97 32.02 -5.47
C THR A 348 0.68 31.02 -6.59
N ILE A 349 1.15 29.77 -6.43
CA ILE A 349 0.88 28.69 -7.39
C ILE A 349 -0.62 28.40 -7.46
N TRP A 350 -1.27 28.29 -6.30
CA TRP A 350 -2.70 28.04 -6.21
C TRP A 350 -3.50 29.14 -6.91
N GLU A 351 -3.29 30.41 -6.54
CA GLU A 351 -4.01 31.55 -7.14
C GLU A 351 -3.86 31.60 -8.67
N SER A 352 -2.70 31.18 -9.19
CA SER A 352 -2.40 31.20 -10.61
C SER A 352 -3.02 30.03 -11.39
N HIS A 353 -3.24 28.87 -10.75
CA HIS A 353 -3.54 27.62 -11.44
C HIS A 353 -4.76 26.85 -10.91
N SER A 354 -5.44 27.32 -9.86
CA SER A 354 -6.61 26.63 -9.28
C SER A 354 -7.93 26.89 -10.04
N GLY A 355 -7.91 27.78 -11.03
CA GLY A 355 -9.08 28.14 -11.84
C GLY A 355 -9.32 27.13 -12.96
N SER A 356 -10.59 26.82 -13.25
CA SER A 356 -10.96 25.74 -14.19
C SER A 356 -10.43 25.93 -15.62
N PRO A 357 -9.51 25.06 -16.08
CA PRO A 357 -9.14 24.96 -17.48
C PRO A 357 -10.16 24.14 -18.29
N HIS A 358 -11.16 23.52 -17.63
CA HIS A 358 -12.12 22.56 -18.22
C HIS A 358 -11.42 21.34 -18.85
N GLN A 359 -10.44 20.75 -18.16
CA GLN A 359 -9.64 19.64 -18.66
C GLN A 359 -9.66 18.46 -17.69
N LEU A 360 -9.89 17.25 -18.23
CA LEU A 360 -9.85 16.01 -17.47
C LEU A 360 -8.44 15.44 -17.34
N THR A 361 -7.49 15.96 -18.11
CA THR A 361 -6.11 15.50 -18.19
C THR A 361 -5.16 16.69 -18.25
N TYR A 362 -3.94 16.49 -17.77
CA TYR A 362 -2.86 17.46 -17.87
C TYR A 362 -1.55 16.74 -18.13
N HIS A 363 -0.72 17.29 -19.02
CA HIS A 363 0.57 16.74 -19.36
C HIS A 363 1.63 17.84 -19.36
N THR A 364 2.79 17.56 -18.78
CA THR A 364 3.94 18.46 -18.83
C THR A 364 5.26 17.69 -18.78
N ASP A 365 6.27 18.24 -19.44
CA ASP A 365 7.64 17.78 -19.35
C ASP A 365 8.43 18.79 -18.49
N ALA A 366 8.99 18.31 -17.37
CA ALA A 366 9.77 19.16 -16.46
C ALA A 366 10.93 18.38 -15.86
N GLN A 367 12.12 18.99 -15.84
CA GLN A 367 13.34 18.38 -15.26
C GLN A 367 13.73 16.99 -15.79
N ASN A 368 13.41 16.70 -17.06
CA ASN A 368 13.55 15.37 -17.68
C ASN A 368 12.68 14.30 -17.00
N LEU A 369 11.52 14.70 -16.49
CA LEU A 369 10.42 13.83 -16.07
C LEU A 369 9.20 14.23 -16.90
N GLN A 370 8.38 13.23 -17.24
CA GLN A 370 7.05 13.46 -17.77
C GLN A 370 6.03 13.29 -16.65
N ILE A 371 5.12 14.24 -16.53
CA ILE A 371 4.06 14.21 -15.53
C ILE A 371 2.72 14.18 -16.26
N ASP A 372 2.03 13.07 -16.12
CA ASP A 372 0.67 12.87 -16.61
C ASP A 372 -0.29 12.88 -15.43
N MET A 373 -1.30 13.75 -15.49
CA MET A 373 -2.37 13.80 -14.52
C MET A 373 -3.71 13.52 -15.20
N ALA A 374 -4.60 12.85 -14.48
CA ALA A 374 -5.98 12.65 -14.90
C ALA A 374 -6.95 12.72 -13.71
N ILE A 375 -8.15 13.25 -13.93
CA ILE A 375 -9.22 13.32 -12.94
C ILE A 375 -10.49 12.62 -13.44
N SER A 376 -11.21 11.97 -12.52
CA SER A 376 -12.40 11.16 -12.83
C SER A 376 -13.62 11.92 -13.34
N ALA A 377 -13.75 13.21 -13.02
CA ALA A 377 -14.86 14.03 -13.49
C ALA A 377 -14.49 15.52 -13.41
N LEU A 378 -15.09 16.34 -14.28
CA LEU A 378 -15.01 17.79 -14.17
C LEU A 378 -15.97 18.34 -13.12
N ASN A 379 -17.17 17.79 -13.00
CA ASN A 379 -18.17 18.25 -12.04
C ASN A 379 -19.18 17.13 -11.75
N GLY A 380 -20.14 17.42 -10.88
CA GLY A 380 -21.24 16.52 -10.57
C GLY A 380 -20.85 15.42 -9.59
N THR A 381 -21.75 14.45 -9.46
CA THR A 381 -21.59 13.33 -8.53
C THR A 381 -21.11 12.09 -9.28
N THR A 382 -20.30 11.29 -8.58
CA THR A 382 -20.01 9.91 -8.93
C THR A 382 -20.80 9.03 -7.97
N ASP A 383 -21.73 8.23 -8.51
CA ASP A 383 -22.56 7.29 -7.73
C ASP A 383 -23.31 7.98 -6.56
N ASP A 384 -23.98 9.09 -6.87
CA ASP A 384 -24.74 9.94 -5.93
C ASP A 384 -23.90 10.61 -4.81
N ARG A 385 -22.57 10.61 -4.94
CA ARG A 385 -21.63 11.27 -4.01
C ARG A 385 -20.67 12.19 -4.76
N TYR A 386 -20.20 13.27 -4.15
CA TYR A 386 -19.13 14.08 -4.76
C TYR A 386 -17.78 13.39 -4.51
N TRP A 387 -17.48 12.35 -5.28
CA TRP A 387 -16.18 11.69 -5.23
C TRP A 387 -15.37 11.96 -6.50
N TYR A 388 -14.11 12.29 -6.30
CA TYR A 388 -13.13 12.53 -7.35
C TYR A 388 -11.85 11.72 -7.10
N GLY A 389 -11.35 11.08 -8.14
CA GLY A 389 -10.05 10.43 -8.15
C GLY A 389 -9.09 11.18 -9.05
N VAL A 390 -7.90 11.52 -8.53
CA VAL A 390 -6.80 12.10 -9.31
C VAL A 390 -5.64 11.11 -9.36
N LEU A 391 -5.27 10.71 -10.57
CA LEU A 391 -4.12 9.88 -10.86
C LEU A 391 -2.98 10.78 -11.37
N ILE A 392 -1.80 10.63 -10.78
CA ILE A 392 -0.56 11.30 -11.20
C ILE A 392 0.47 10.21 -11.52
N VAL A 393 0.98 10.19 -12.75
CA VAL A 393 2.03 9.26 -13.19
C VAL A 393 3.26 10.06 -13.57
N ILE A 394 4.41 9.70 -12.98
CA ILE A 394 5.70 10.35 -13.20
C ILE A 394 6.63 9.35 -13.88
N SER A 395 7.12 9.64 -15.09
CA SER A 395 8.00 8.75 -15.87
C SER A 395 9.30 9.39 -16.33
#